data_AF-A0AA96S4H2-F1
#
_entry.id   AF-A0AA96S4H2-F1
#
_cell.length_a   1.000
_cell.length_b   1.000
_cell.length_c   1.000
_cell.angle_alpha   90.00
_cell.angle_beta   90.00
_cell.angle_gamma   90.00
#
_symmetry.space_group_name_H-M   'P 1'
#
loop_
_entity.id
_entity.type
_entity.pdbx_description
1 polymer ?
#
loop_
_entity_poly.entity_id
_entity_poly.type
_entity_poly.pdbx_seq_one_letter_code
_entity_poly.pdbx_strand_id
1 'polypeptide(L)' 'MSFHLNRINPNQTQVLFHDGRFETLTNEELEELMGQMGISEKHDEMDSTITD' A
#
# COMPACT_ATOMS: atom_id res chain seq x y z
N MET A 1 -8.02 7.93 0.71
CA MET A 1 -7.03 7.62 1.76
C MET A 1 -5.78 7.14 1.05
N SER A 2 -4.64 7.82 1.21
CA SER A 2 -3.39 7.45 0.52
C SER A 2 -2.49 6.65 1.47
N PHE A 3 -2.11 5.43 1.16
CA PHE A 3 -1.06 4.72 1.91
C PHE A 3 0.07 4.40 0.96
N HIS A 4 1.29 4.33 1.49
CA HIS A 4 2.45 4.00 0.66
C HIS A 4 2.69 2.50 0.73
N LEU A 5 2.79 1.87 -0.43
CA LEU A 5 3.14 0.46 -0.55
C LEU A 5 4.61 0.35 -0.91
N ASN A 6 5.32 -0.50 -0.19
CA ASN A 6 6.71 -0.82 -0.45
C ASN A 6 6.87 -2.34 -0.52
N ARG A 7 7.09 -2.89 -1.72
CA ARG A 7 7.27 -4.34 -1.89
C ARG A 7 8.66 -4.74 -1.41
N ILE A 8 8.72 -5.41 -0.27
CA ILE A 8 9.99 -5.83 0.35
C ILE A 8 10.47 -7.19 -0.16
N ASN A 9 9.55 -8.05 -0.60
CA ASN A 9 9.86 -9.31 -1.28
C ASN A 9 8.67 -9.80 -2.14
N PRO A 10 8.81 -10.91 -2.89
CA PRO A 10 7.76 -11.37 -3.78
C PRO A 10 6.40 -11.67 -3.12
N ASN A 11 6.40 -11.98 -1.83
CA ASN A 11 5.23 -12.44 -1.08
C ASN A 11 4.78 -11.45 0.00
N GLN A 12 5.50 -10.34 0.19
CA GLN A 12 5.25 -9.38 1.26
C GLN A 12 5.42 -7.94 0.79
N THR A 13 4.48 -7.11 1.24
CA THR A 13 4.42 -5.68 1.00
C THR A 13 4.30 -4.96 2.33
N GLN A 14 5.13 -3.96 2.54
CA GLN A 14 5.01 -3.06 3.66
C GLN A 14 4.06 -1.92 3.31
N VAL A 15 3.06 -1.71 4.14
CA VAL A 15 2.07 -0.63 4.03
C VAL A 15 2.39 0.42 5.08
N LEU A 16 2.61 1.67 4.66
CA LEU A 16 2.75 2.82 5.54
C LEU A 16 1.43 3.58 5.60
N PHE A 17 0.87 3.68 6.81
CA PHE A 17 -0.35 4.41 7.11
C PHE A 17 -0.06 5.86 7.49
N HIS A 18 -1.10 6.71 7.46
CA HIS A 18 -1.04 8.15 7.79
C HIS A 18 -0.59 8.44 9.22
N ASP A 19 -0.80 7.50 10.13
CA ASP A 19 -0.38 7.59 11.53
C ASP A 19 1.11 7.25 11.73
N GLY A 20 1.84 7.00 10.64
CA GLY A 20 3.25 6.65 10.66
C GLY A 20 3.51 5.20 11.02
N ARG A 21 2.47 4.36 11.19
CA ARG A 21 2.64 2.93 11.39
C ARG A 21 2.95 2.25 10.07
N PHE A 22 3.86 1.29 10.14
CA PHE A 22 4.13 0.37 9.05
C PHE A 22 3.64 -1.03 9.44
N GLU A 23 2.96 -1.70 8.52
CA GLU A 23 2.57 -3.10 8.67
C GLU A 23 3.12 -3.89 7.48
N THR A 24 3.63 -5.08 7.73
CA THR A 24 4.07 -5.99 6.67
C THR A 24 2.96 -6.97 6.41
N LEU A 25 2.39 -6.92 5.21
CA LEU A 25 1.28 -7.76 4.80
C LEU A 25 1.77 -8.73 3.73
N THR A 26 1.24 -9.94 3.77
CA THR A 26 1.29 -10.86 2.64
C THR A 26 0.45 -10.33 1.48
N ASN A 27 0.63 -10.91 0.29
CA ASN A 27 -0.19 -10.53 -0.87
C ASN A 27 -1.69 -10.73 -0.58
N GLU A 28 -2.07 -11.82 0.10
CA GLU A 28 -3.46 -12.11 0.48
C GLU A 28 -4.02 -11.06 1.45
N GLU A 29 -3.26 -10.71 2.50
CA GLU A 29 -3.66 -9.68 3.47
C GLU A 29 -3.73 -8.28 2.85
N LEU A 30 -2.84 -7.97 1.89
CA LEU A 30 -2.86 -6.71 1.15
C LEU A 30 -4.10 -6.61 0.26
N GLU A 31 -4.45 -7.68 -0.46
CA GLU A 31 -5.65 -7.74 -1.31
C GLU A 31 -6.92 -7.56 -0.47
N GLU A 32 -7.01 -8.22 0.68
CA GLU A 32 -8.10 -8.00 1.64
C GLU A 32 -8.17 -6.56 2.13
N LEU A 33 -7.02 -5.96 2.49
CA LEU A 33 -6.95 -4.56 2.94
C LEU A 33 -7.43 -3.59 1.85
N MET A 34 -6.98 -3.80 0.61
CA MET A 34 -7.40 -2.99 -0.55
C MET A 34 -8.90 -3.14 -0.83
N GLY A 35 -9.43 -4.36 -0.70
CA GLY A 35 -10.86 -4.65 -0.82
C GLY A 35 -11.70 -3.96 0.26
N GLN A 36 -11.26 -4.00 1.52
CA GLN A 36 -11.93 -3.33 2.65
C GLN A 36 -11.94 -1.81 2.51
N MET A 37 -10.84 -1.23 1.99
CA MET A 37 -10.76 0.22 1.77
C MET A 37 -11.52 0.70 0.52
N GLY A 38 -12.18 -0.20 -0.22
CA GLY A 38 -12.92 0.14 -1.43
C GLY A 38 -12.01 0.62 -2.56
N ILE A 39 -10.72 0.27 -2.52
CA ILE A 39 -9.73 0.67 -3.52
C ILE A 39 -9.83 -0.35 -4.65
N SER A 40 -10.87 -0.17 -5.46
CA SER A 40 -10.99 -0.85 -6.74
C SER A 40 -9.93 -0.24 -7.66
N GLU A 41 -8.78 -0.92 -7.71
CA GLU A 41 -7.80 -0.90 -8.80
C GLU A 41 -7.70 0.42 -9.58
N LYS A 42 -7.27 1.49 -8.91
CA LYS A 42 -6.58 2.60 -9.59
C LYS A 42 -5.11 2.50 -9.26
N HIS A 43 -4.51 1.51 -9.91
CA HIS A 43 -3.08 1.28 -10.01
C HIS A 43 -2.46 2.31 -10.98
N ASP A 44 -2.74 3.59 -10.78
CA ASP A 44 -2.21 4.68 -11.59
C ASP A 44 -1.84 5.77 -10.58
N GLU A 45 -0.61 6.26 -10.62
CA GLU A 45 -0.04 7.32 -9.75
C GLU A 45 0.69 6.88 -8.45
N MET A 46 1.19 5.65 -8.35
CA MET A 46 2.32 5.35 -7.43
C MET A 46 3.69 5.70 -8.07
N ASP A 47 3.77 6.86 -8.72
CA ASP A 47 5.04 7.48 -9.13
C ASP A 47 4.81 8.98 -9.37
N SER A 48 4.64 9.75 -8.28
CA SER A 48 4.65 11.23 -8.22
C SER A 48 4.28 11.59 -6.77
N THR A 49 5.06 12.27 -5.94
CA THR A 49 6.17 13.17 -6.17
C THR A 49 6.82 13.40 -4.81
N ILE A 50 8.11 13.09 -4.67
CA ILE A 50 8.97 13.82 -3.74
C ILE A 50 9.28 15.14 -4.47
N THR A 51 8.67 16.25 -4.07
CA THR A 51 9.21 17.58 -4.38
C THR A 51 9.19 18.43 -3.13
N ASP A 52 10.42 18.77 -2.75
CA ASP A 52 10.90 19.94 -1.98
C ASP A 52 10.32 20.19 -0.59
#